data_AF-A0AA40LGA2-F1
#
_entry.id   AF-A0AA40LGA2-F1
#
_cell.length_a   1.000
_cell.length_b   1.000
_cell.length_c   1.000
_cell.angle_alpha   90.00
_cell.angle_beta   90.00
_cell.angle_gamma   90.00
#
_symmetry.space_group_name_H-M   'P 1'
#
loop_
_entity.id
_entity.type
_entity.pdbx_description
1 polymer ?
#
loop_
_entity_poly.entity_id
_entity_poly.type
_entity_poly.pdbx_seq_one_letter_code
_entity_poly.pdbx_strand_id
1 'polypeptide(L)'
;MEELQAQLEKELKADFILLDGIPANEKQYLAVPLVMLKMEPSGKLLPMVIQEEANDPPLAWLLAKMWVRSSDSQLHELQYHLMSTHLVGEVIAVATMRCLPGLHPVFKPGLSRIPTPPHPAPHLSKPPSDRPELPKR
;
A
#
# COMPACT_ATOMS: atom_id res chain seq x y z
N MET A 1 -3.58 15.54 -38.49
CA MET A 1 -3.12 14.18 -38.10
C MET A 1 -1.97 14.26 -37.11
N GLU A 2 -0.93 15.05 -37.38
CA GLU A 2 0.23 15.24 -36.47
C GLU A 2 -0.14 15.92 -35.14
N GLU A 3 -1.07 16.88 -35.16
CA GLU A 3 -1.54 17.59 -33.96
C GLU A 3 -2.39 16.71 -33.03
N LEU A 4 -3.06 15.68 -33.58
CA LEU A 4 -3.83 14.70 -32.81
C LEU A 4 -2.89 13.67 -32.12
N GLN A 5 -1.77 13.32 -32.78
CA GLN A 5 -0.71 12.49 -32.20
C GLN A 5 0.07 13.22 -31.10
N ALA A 6 0.38 14.52 -31.29
CA ALA A 6 1.03 15.33 -30.27
C ALA A 6 0.14 15.61 -29.04
N GLN A 7 -1.19 15.61 -29.22
CA GLN A 7 -2.14 15.66 -28.11
C GLN A 7 -2.19 14.33 -27.34
N LEU A 8 -2.15 13.20 -28.06
CA LEU A 8 -2.13 11.86 -27.47
C LEU A 8 -0.88 11.61 -26.60
N GLU A 9 0.28 12.22 -26.94
CA GLU A 9 1.49 12.14 -26.12
C GLU A 9 1.40 12.87 -24.76
N LYS A 10 0.38 13.71 -24.55
CA LYS A 10 0.13 14.44 -23.28
C LYS A 10 -1.12 13.96 -22.53
N GLU A 11 -1.69 12.84 -22.94
CA GLU A 11 -2.84 12.23 -22.27
C GLU A 11 -2.36 11.22 -21.22
N LEU A 12 -2.69 11.51 -19.97
CA LEU A 12 -2.43 10.65 -18.82
C LEU A 12 -3.70 9.87 -18.48
N LYS A 13 -3.54 8.62 -18.07
CA LYS A 13 -4.64 7.75 -17.69
C LYS A 13 -4.46 7.28 -16.25
N ALA A 14 -5.52 7.40 -15.45
CA ALA A 14 -5.63 6.74 -14.15
C ALA A 14 -6.66 5.61 -14.26
N ASP A 15 -6.17 4.37 -14.16
CA ASP A 15 -6.96 3.15 -14.31
C ASP A 15 -7.08 2.43 -12.96
N PHE A 16 -8.31 2.21 -12.51
CA PHE A 16 -8.60 1.60 -11.23
C PHE A 16 -8.98 0.12 -11.37
N ILE A 17 -8.63 -0.52 -12.49
CA ILE A 17 -8.90 -1.94 -12.82
C ILE A 17 -8.54 -2.94 -11.70
N LEU A 18 -7.59 -2.60 -10.81
CA LEU A 18 -7.26 -3.44 -9.65
C LEU A 18 -8.42 -3.61 -8.65
N LEU A 19 -9.42 -2.74 -8.68
CA LEU A 19 -10.64 -2.84 -7.88
C LEU A 19 -11.70 -3.73 -8.53
N ASP A 20 -11.50 -4.14 -9.79
CA ASP A 20 -12.46 -4.98 -10.50
C ASP A 20 -12.57 -6.36 -9.84
N GLY A 21 -13.82 -6.81 -9.68
CA GLY A 21 -14.14 -8.08 -9.02
C GLY A 21 -13.94 -8.10 -7.49
N ILE A 22 -13.50 -7.01 -6.85
CA ILE A 22 -13.40 -6.95 -5.38
C ILE A 22 -14.80 -6.75 -4.77
N PRO A 23 -15.26 -7.65 -3.88
CA PRO A 23 -16.54 -7.48 -3.22
C PRO A 23 -16.52 -6.28 -2.27
N ALA A 24 -17.55 -5.43 -2.35
CA ALA A 24 -17.75 -4.38 -1.37
C ALA A 24 -18.24 -4.95 -0.03
N ASN A 25 -17.94 -4.24 1.07
CA ASN A 25 -18.49 -4.57 2.38
C ASN A 25 -20.02 -4.35 2.43
N GLU A 26 -20.66 -4.90 3.46
CA GLU A 26 -22.10 -4.74 3.68
C GLU A 26 -22.54 -3.27 3.63
N LYS A 27 -23.51 -2.97 2.77
CA LYS A 27 -24.07 -1.62 2.56
C LYS A 27 -23.05 -0.59 2.06
N GLN A 28 -21.89 -1.01 1.60
CA GLN A 28 -20.91 -0.18 0.90
C GLN A 28 -20.89 -0.53 -0.58
N TYR A 29 -20.25 0.32 -1.36
CA TYR A 29 -20.21 0.22 -2.81
C TYR A 29 -18.79 0.56 -3.27
N LEU A 30 -18.39 -0.03 -4.39
CA LEU A 30 -17.09 0.18 -5.00
C LEU A 30 -17.30 0.54 -6.47
N ALA A 31 -16.49 1.47 -6.97
CA ALA A 31 -16.44 1.80 -8.37
C ALA A 31 -15.09 1.40 -8.95
N VAL A 32 -15.06 1.16 -10.25
CA VAL A 32 -13.84 0.90 -11.03
C VAL A 32 -13.72 1.99 -12.09
N PRO A 33 -13.39 3.23 -11.69
CA PRO A 33 -13.38 4.34 -12.63
C PRO A 33 -12.20 4.25 -13.60
N LEU A 34 -12.39 4.82 -14.79
CA LEU A 34 -11.34 5.14 -15.73
C LEU A 34 -11.32 6.66 -15.94
N VAL A 35 -10.18 7.30 -15.68
CA VAL A 35 -10.03 8.74 -15.80
C VAL A 35 -8.98 9.08 -16.84
N MET A 36 -9.38 9.87 -17.83
CA MET A 36 -8.46 10.49 -18.80
C MET A 36 -8.15 11.91 -18.35
N LEU A 37 -6.86 12.26 -18.31
CA LEU A 37 -6.37 13.56 -17.89
C LEU A 37 -5.47 14.16 -18.97
N LYS A 38 -5.52 15.49 -19.09
CA LYS A 38 -4.65 16.24 -19.99
C LYS A 38 -3.84 17.26 -19.21
N MET A 39 -2.55 17.31 -19.51
CA MET A 39 -1.66 18.32 -18.96
C MET A 39 -1.67 19.54 -19.88
N GLU A 40 -2.04 20.69 -19.33
CA GLU A 40 -1.92 21.98 -20.00
C GLU A 40 -0.45 22.42 -20.08
N PRO A 41 -0.07 23.30 -21.02
CA PRO A 41 1.27 23.90 -21.06
C PRO A 41 1.65 24.65 -19.78
N SER A 42 0.65 25.07 -19.00
CA SER A 42 0.82 25.68 -17.66
C SER A 42 1.31 24.70 -16.59
N GLY A 43 1.33 23.39 -16.88
CA GLY A 43 1.62 22.31 -15.93
C GLY A 43 0.40 21.85 -15.13
N LYS A 44 -0.79 22.44 -15.35
CA LYS A 44 -2.01 22.02 -14.68
C LYS A 44 -2.56 20.74 -15.31
N LEU A 45 -2.91 19.77 -14.47
CA LEU A 45 -3.56 18.53 -14.89
C LEU A 45 -5.08 18.65 -14.77
N LEU A 46 -5.79 18.43 -15.87
CA LEU A 46 -7.24 18.55 -15.93
C LEU A 46 -7.89 17.21 -16.30
N PRO A 47 -8.92 16.75 -15.55
CA PRO A 47 -9.72 15.60 -15.96
C PRO A 47 -10.56 15.96 -17.20
N MET A 48 -10.46 15.14 -18.25
CA MET A 48 -11.21 15.31 -19.50
C MET A 48 -12.45 14.44 -19.56
N VAL A 49 -12.35 13.18 -19.11
CA VAL A 49 -13.44 12.21 -19.16
C VAL A 49 -13.42 11.37 -17.89
N ILE A 50 -14.58 11.24 -17.27
CA ILE A 50 -14.91 10.17 -16.32
C ILE A 50 -16.10 9.45 -16.94
N GLN A 51 -16.04 8.13 -17.03
CA GLN A 51 -17.07 7.31 -17.67
C GLN A 51 -18.40 7.38 -16.89
N GLU A 52 -19.24 8.39 -17.16
CA GLU A 52 -20.58 8.52 -16.57
C GLU A 52 -21.50 9.32 -17.53
N GLU A 53 -22.63 8.73 -17.94
CA GLU A 53 -23.71 9.43 -18.66
C GLU A 53 -24.79 9.84 -17.65
N ALA A 54 -25.04 11.15 -17.49
CA ALA A 54 -26.02 11.62 -16.50
C ALA A 54 -26.82 12.84 -16.97
N ASN A 55 -28.07 12.91 -16.50
CA ASN A 55 -29.07 13.91 -16.88
C ASN A 55 -28.86 15.29 -16.23
N ASP A 56 -28.10 15.37 -15.12
CA ASP A 56 -27.78 16.60 -14.38
C ASP A 56 -26.27 16.89 -14.40
N PRO A 57 -25.76 17.66 -15.37
CA PRO A 57 -24.32 17.71 -15.68
C PRO A 57 -23.40 18.15 -14.52
N PRO A 58 -23.73 19.16 -13.70
CA PRO A 58 -22.80 19.61 -12.64
C PRO A 58 -22.74 18.66 -11.44
N LEU A 59 -23.88 18.11 -11.02
CA LEU A 59 -23.94 17.21 -9.86
C LEU A 59 -23.39 15.83 -10.22
N ALA A 60 -23.68 15.35 -11.43
CA ALA A 60 -23.08 14.13 -11.95
C ALA A 60 -21.56 14.22 -12.02
N TRP A 61 -21.02 15.32 -12.55
CA TRP A 61 -19.57 15.51 -12.58
C TRP A 61 -18.93 15.54 -11.19
N LEU A 62 -19.61 16.13 -10.20
CA LEU A 62 -19.15 16.10 -8.82
C LEU A 62 -19.15 14.67 -8.25
N LEU A 63 -20.23 13.92 -8.49
CA LEU A 63 -20.37 12.53 -8.05
C LEU A 63 -19.32 11.62 -8.69
N ALA A 64 -19.10 11.74 -10.01
CA ALA A 64 -18.05 11.06 -10.75
C ALA A 64 -16.67 11.26 -10.08
N LYS A 65 -16.33 12.51 -9.74
CA LYS A 65 -15.09 12.82 -9.03
C LYS A 65 -15.05 12.20 -7.63
N MET A 66 -16.16 12.19 -6.89
CA MET A 66 -16.22 11.55 -5.56
C MET A 66 -15.93 10.05 -5.65
N TRP A 67 -16.47 9.35 -6.66
CA TRP A 67 -16.17 7.93 -6.90
C TRP A 67 -14.71 7.68 -7.26
N VAL A 68 -14.10 8.54 -8.08
CA VAL A 68 -12.65 8.49 -8.36
C VAL A 68 -11.85 8.66 -7.08
N ARG A 69 -12.17 9.65 -6.23
CA ARG A 69 -11.47 9.87 -4.96
C ARG A 69 -11.66 8.71 -3.97
N SER A 70 -12.85 8.11 -3.93
CA SER A 70 -13.12 6.94 -3.10
C SER A 70 -12.28 5.75 -3.55
N SER A 71 -12.24 5.47 -4.86
CA SER A 71 -11.45 4.39 -5.45
C SER A 71 -9.95 4.56 -5.22
N ASP A 72 -9.45 5.80 -5.38
CA ASP A 72 -8.06 6.17 -5.07
C ASP A 72 -7.71 5.97 -3.60
N SER A 73 -8.60 6.29 -2.67
CA SER A 73 -8.37 6.05 -1.26
C SER A 73 -8.19 4.55 -0.96
N GLN A 74 -8.98 3.68 -1.60
CA GLN A 74 -8.88 2.23 -1.37
C GLN A 74 -7.55 1.67 -1.90
N LEU A 75 -7.16 2.04 -3.12
CA LEU A 75 -5.87 1.62 -3.67
C LEU A 75 -4.70 2.24 -2.89
N HIS A 76 -4.79 3.52 -2.50
CA HIS A 76 -3.74 4.18 -1.74
C HIS A 76 -3.45 3.44 -0.43
N GLU A 77 -4.48 3.22 0.40
CA GLU A 77 -4.30 2.63 1.71
C GLU A 77 -3.92 1.14 1.63
N LEU A 78 -4.49 0.38 0.71
CA LEU A 78 -4.23 -1.06 0.64
C LEU A 78 -2.95 -1.40 -0.14
N GLN A 79 -2.79 -0.86 -1.35
CA GLN A 79 -1.70 -1.23 -2.25
C GLN A 79 -0.41 -0.49 -1.92
N TYR A 80 -0.48 0.83 -1.80
CA TYR A 80 0.72 1.65 -1.65
C TYR A 80 1.14 1.74 -0.18
N HIS A 81 0.23 2.10 0.71
CA HIS A 81 0.55 2.25 2.12
C HIS A 81 0.73 0.87 2.78
N LEU A 82 -0.32 0.08 2.92
CA LEU A 82 -0.24 -1.18 3.65
C LEU A 82 0.70 -2.19 2.99
N MET A 83 0.47 -2.54 1.72
CA MET A 83 1.27 -3.60 1.09
C MET A 83 2.69 -3.15 0.79
N SER A 84 2.87 -2.03 0.07
CA SER A 84 4.19 -1.65 -0.44
C SER A 84 5.11 -1.03 0.62
N THR A 85 4.58 -0.45 1.70
CA THR A 85 5.42 0.09 2.80
C THR A 85 5.48 -0.84 4.01
N HIS A 86 4.33 -1.23 4.59
CA HIS A 86 4.32 -1.99 5.84
C HIS A 86 4.63 -3.47 5.62
N LEU A 87 3.89 -4.17 4.75
CA LEU A 87 4.05 -5.62 4.58
C LEU A 87 5.39 -5.98 3.94
N VAL A 88 5.83 -5.25 2.92
CA VAL A 88 7.18 -5.44 2.35
C VAL A 88 8.26 -5.13 3.40
N GLY A 89 8.08 -4.06 4.17
CA GLY A 89 9.00 -3.71 5.26
C GLY A 89 9.10 -4.81 6.33
N GLU A 90 7.98 -5.41 6.71
CA GLU A 90 7.92 -6.51 7.67
C GLU A 90 8.63 -7.76 7.15
N VAL A 91 8.41 -8.14 5.90
CA VAL A 91 9.10 -9.29 5.28
C VAL A 91 10.61 -9.08 5.30
N ILE A 92 11.08 -7.88 4.97
CA ILE A 92 12.51 -7.53 5.02
C ILE A 92 13.03 -7.62 6.47
N ALA A 93 12.28 -7.11 7.44
CA ALA A 93 12.65 -7.16 8.85
C ALA A 93 12.76 -8.60 9.37
N VAL A 94 11.74 -9.44 9.12
CA VAL A 94 11.70 -10.84 9.53
C VAL A 94 12.83 -11.63 8.87
N ALA A 95 13.04 -11.46 7.56
CA ALA A 95 14.13 -12.12 6.85
C ALA A 95 15.51 -11.69 7.41
N THR A 96 15.69 -10.40 7.69
CA THR A 96 16.92 -9.88 8.31
C THR A 96 17.17 -10.49 9.68
N MET A 97 16.14 -10.55 10.54
CA MET A 97 16.26 -11.12 11.89
C MET A 97 16.55 -12.63 11.88
N ARG A 98 16.02 -13.37 10.90
CA ARG A 98 16.20 -14.82 10.81
C ARG A 98 17.50 -15.24 10.13
N CYS A 99 17.99 -14.44 9.18
CA CYS A 99 19.06 -14.85 8.29
C CYS A 99 20.37 -14.09 8.49
N LEU A 100 20.37 -12.93 9.17
CA LEU A 100 21.59 -12.14 9.39
C LEU A 100 21.96 -12.08 10.87
N PRO A 101 23.21 -12.42 11.25
CA PRO A 101 23.67 -12.29 12.63
C PRO A 101 23.77 -10.80 13.03
N GLY A 102 23.59 -10.50 14.32
CA GLY A 102 23.53 -9.10 14.81
C GLY A 102 24.80 -8.25 14.58
N LEU A 103 25.93 -8.89 14.29
CA LEU A 103 27.19 -8.22 13.92
C LEU A 103 27.31 -7.93 12.43
N HIS A 104 26.38 -8.42 11.60
CA HIS A 104 26.42 -8.25 10.15
C HIS A 104 26.25 -6.76 9.79
N PRO A 105 27.06 -6.19 8.88
CA PRO A 105 27.05 -4.76 8.57
C PRO A 105 25.69 -4.26 8.04
N VAL A 106 24.88 -5.13 7.43
CA VAL A 106 23.50 -4.81 6.98
C VAL A 106 22.48 -4.83 8.13
N PHE A 107 22.74 -5.59 9.20
CA PHE A 107 21.83 -5.71 10.35
C PHE A 107 21.80 -4.40 11.18
N LYS A 108 22.94 -3.73 11.35
CA LYS A 108 23.07 -2.49 12.14
C LYS A 108 22.21 -1.32 11.65
N PRO A 109 22.18 -0.96 10.35
CA PRO A 109 21.36 0.14 9.87
C PRO A 109 19.87 -0.21 9.74
N GLY A 110 19.51 -1.48 9.48
CA GLY A 110 18.13 -1.87 9.16
C GLY A 110 17.17 -1.90 10.36
N LEU A 111 17.63 -2.31 11.54
CA LEU A 111 16.75 -2.51 12.71
C LEU A 111 16.70 -1.31 13.67
N SER A 112 17.61 -0.33 13.57
CA SER A 112 17.62 0.84 14.46
C SER A 112 16.40 1.76 14.31
N ARG A 113 15.60 1.56 13.25
CA ARG A 113 14.37 2.32 12.97
C ARG A 113 13.08 1.52 13.21
N ILE A 114 13.18 0.23 13.54
CA ILE A 114 12.02 -0.61 13.84
C ILE A 114 11.90 -0.67 15.36
N PRO A 115 10.78 -0.26 15.97
CA PRO A 115 10.57 -0.41 17.40
C PRO A 115 10.67 -1.90 17.74
N THR A 116 11.75 -2.30 18.40
CA THR A 116 11.86 -3.66 18.91
C THR A 116 10.91 -3.79 20.11
N PRO A 117 10.18 -4.90 20.25
CA PRO A 117 9.50 -5.18 21.50
C PRO A 117 10.55 -5.19 22.63
N PRO A 118 10.21 -4.70 23.83
CA PRO A 118 11.16 -4.65 24.94
C PRO A 118 11.72 -6.05 25.16
N HIS A 119 13.05 -6.15 25.15
CA HIS A 119 13.77 -7.37 25.47
C HIS A 119 13.23 -7.92 26.79
N PRO A 120 12.88 -9.22 26.91
CA PRO A 120 12.53 -9.78 28.20
C PRO A 120 13.71 -9.52 29.13
N ALA A 121 13.38 -8.94 30.29
CA ALA A 121 14.35 -8.43 31.21
C ALA A 121 15.31 -9.55 31.67
N PRO A 122 16.61 -9.24 31.90
CA PRO A 122 17.69 -10.23 32.02
C PRO A 122 17.60 -11.17 33.23
N HIS A 123 16.50 -11.15 33.99
CA HIS A 123 16.31 -11.91 35.23
C HIS A 123 15.61 -13.27 35.04
N LEU A 124 15.10 -13.60 33.84
CA LEU A 124 14.36 -14.86 33.62
C LEU A 124 15.18 -16.00 32.99
N SER A 125 16.52 -15.88 32.92
CA SER A 125 17.41 -16.92 32.36
C SER A 125 18.04 -17.85 33.40
N LYS A 126 17.42 -18.06 34.57
CA LYS A 126 17.82 -19.21 35.42
C LYS A 126 17.03 -20.44 34.97
N PRO A 127 17.68 -21.49 34.43
CA PRO A 127 17.01 -22.77 34.26
C PRO A 127 16.65 -23.34 35.63
N PRO A 128 15.54 -24.10 35.78
CA PRO A 128 15.18 -24.71 37.04
C PRO A 128 16.28 -25.70 37.45
N SER A 129 16.98 -25.35 38.53
CA SER A 129 17.92 -26.20 39.24
C SER A 129 17.11 -27.21 40.05
N ASP A 130 16.60 -28.26 39.41
CA ASP A 130 16.15 -29.48 40.09
C ASP A 130 16.04 -30.61 39.06
N ARG A 131 17.16 -31.30 38.82
CA ARG A 131 17.15 -32.64 38.23
C ARG A 131 17.74 -33.59 39.28
N PRO A 132 16.95 -34.52 39.86
CA PRO A 132 17.50 -35.50 40.78
C PRO A 132 18.42 -36.47 40.02
N GLU A 133 19.61 -36.70 40.55
CA GLU A 133 20.56 -37.70 40.04
C GLU A 133 19.95 -39.11 40.18
N LEU A 134 19.88 -39.84 39.06
CA LEU A 134 19.51 -41.26 39.06
C LEU A 134 20.71 -42.10 39.57
N PRO A 135 20.47 -43.12 40.41
CA PRO A 135 21.54 -43.95 40.93
C PRO A 135 22.15 -44.80 39.82
N LYS A 136 23.48 -44.78 39.73
CA LYS A 136 24.26 -45.61 38.81
C LYS A 136 24.05 -47.09 39.18
N ARG A 137 23.61 -47.88 38.20
CA ARG A 137 23.79 -49.35 38.20
C ARG A 137 25.09 -49.69 37.50
#